data_AF-A0A7S1D9D2-F1
#
_entry.id   AF-A0A7S1D9D2-F1
#
_cell.length_a   1.000
_cell.length_b   1.000
_cell.length_c   1.000
_cell.angle_alpha   90.00
_cell.angle_beta   90.00
_cell.angle_gamma   90.00
#
_symmetry.space_group_name_H-M   'P 1'
#
loop_
_entity.id
_entity.type
_entity.pdbx_description
1 polymer ?
#
loop_
_entity_poly.entity_id
_entity_poly.type
_entity_poly.pdbx_seq_one_letter_code
_entity_poly.pdbx_strand_id
1 'polypeptide(L)'
;CGGSLMNAKPDSKSVVFTPAKTTGTPTARLTMTNKLEVVCDTETAGSICLLLQTALPCAMFRRSSPTTLILKGGTNASLAPQYDYWEQVFLPTIQKQLRLEADAIVPDCKCRGYYPRGGG
;
A
#
# COMPACT_ATOMS: atom_id res chain seq x y z
N CYS A 1 -0.33 9.43 6.00
CA CYS A 1 0.51 10.25 6.90
C CYS A 1 -0.13 11.58 7.31
N GLY A 2 -1.41 11.86 6.99
CA GLY A 2 -2.09 13.10 7.42
C GLY A 2 -1.56 14.39 6.76
N GLY A 3 -0.79 14.27 5.67
CA GLY A 3 -0.31 15.42 4.89
C GLY A 3 -1.39 16.05 4.01
N SER A 4 -1.04 17.19 3.40
CA SER A 4 -1.89 17.90 2.44
C SER A 4 -1.52 17.50 1.02
N LEU A 5 -2.53 17.31 0.16
CA LEU A 5 -2.38 16.94 -1.24
C LEU A 5 -3.24 17.87 -2.10
N MET A 6 -2.61 18.57 -3.05
CA MET A 6 -3.27 19.50 -3.97
C MET A 6 -3.25 18.95 -5.39
N ASN A 7 -4.33 19.21 -6.14
CA ASN A 7 -4.50 18.83 -7.55
C ASN A 7 -4.45 17.32 -7.84
N ALA A 8 -4.68 16.47 -6.84
CA ALA A 8 -4.77 15.02 -7.03
C ALA A 8 -6.15 14.61 -7.54
N LYS A 9 -6.34 14.71 -8.84
CA LYS A 9 -7.54 14.27 -9.55
C LYS A 9 -7.13 13.62 -10.88
N PRO A 10 -7.99 12.77 -11.48
CA PRO A 10 -7.76 12.27 -12.83
C PRO A 10 -7.46 13.41 -13.81
N ASP A 11 -6.61 13.13 -14.79
CA ASP A 11 -6.13 14.07 -15.84
C ASP A 11 -5.32 15.28 -15.36
N SER A 12 -5.00 15.35 -14.07
CA SER A 12 -4.09 16.38 -13.57
C SER A 12 -2.65 16.16 -14.08
N LYS A 13 -2.00 17.24 -14.49
CA LYS A 13 -0.59 17.24 -14.96
C LYS A 13 0.41 17.67 -13.89
N SER A 14 -0.08 18.06 -12.71
CA SER A 14 0.76 18.51 -11.61
C SER A 14 0.08 18.22 -10.29
N VAL A 15 0.84 17.69 -9.34
CA VAL A 15 0.41 17.42 -7.97
C VAL A 15 1.41 18.01 -7.00
N VAL A 16 0.91 18.61 -5.92
CA VAL A 16 1.75 19.11 -4.82
C VAL A 16 1.39 18.34 -3.58
N PHE A 17 2.38 17.63 -3.02
CA PHE A 17 2.22 16.87 -1.80
C PHE A 17 3.09 17.45 -0.70
N THR A 18 2.47 17.84 0.41
CA THR A 18 3.15 18.35 1.60
C THR A 18 2.92 17.36 2.75
N PRO A 19 3.92 16.55 3.12
CA PRO A 19 3.76 15.61 4.22
C PRO A 19 3.55 16.35 5.54
N ALA A 20 2.70 15.81 6.42
CA ALA A 20 2.60 16.32 7.77
C ALA A 20 3.91 16.05 8.52
N LYS A 21 4.35 17.00 9.34
CA LYS A 21 5.43 16.72 10.30
C LYS A 21 4.96 15.57 11.18
N THR A 22 5.75 14.50 11.25
CA THR A 22 5.58 13.45 12.25
C THR A 22 5.97 13.99 13.63
N THR A 23 5.21 14.97 14.14
CA THR A 23 5.12 15.21 15.57
C THR A 23 4.34 14.04 16.13
N GLY A 24 4.95 13.28 17.04
CA GLY A 24 4.38 12.03 17.55
C GLY A 24 2.97 12.22 18.07
N THR A 25 2.00 11.79 17.27
CA THR A 25 0.62 11.34 17.59
C THR A 25 -0.20 11.45 16.29
N PRO A 26 -0.45 10.34 15.57
CA PRO A 26 -1.20 10.41 14.32
C PRO A 26 -2.69 10.61 14.61
N THR A 27 -3.22 11.77 14.22
CA THR A 27 -4.65 12.09 14.04
C THR A 27 -5.24 11.39 12.80
N ALA A 28 -4.90 10.12 12.58
CA ALA A 28 -5.84 9.20 11.94
C ALA A 28 -6.81 8.77 13.05
N ARG A 29 -8.11 8.57 12.79
CA ARG A 29 -9.09 8.11 13.80
C ARG A 29 -8.48 6.96 14.61
N LEU A 30 -7.96 7.28 15.79
CA LEU A 30 -7.39 6.36 16.74
C LEU A 30 -8.59 5.64 17.32
N THR A 31 -8.97 4.52 16.72
CA THR A 31 -9.71 3.51 17.44
C THR A 31 -8.87 3.13 18.66
N MET A 32 -9.52 2.79 19.78
CA MET A 32 -8.88 2.50 21.07
C MET A 32 -7.84 1.36 21.04
N THR A 33 -7.67 0.71 19.88
CA THR A 33 -6.60 -0.20 19.53
C THR A 33 -5.58 0.54 18.65
N ASN A 34 -4.32 0.63 19.07
CA ASN A 34 -3.22 1.14 18.25
C ASN A 34 -3.04 0.29 16.97
N LYS A 35 -3.91 0.33 15.97
CA LYS A 35 -3.78 -0.40 14.69
C LYS A 35 -4.24 0.52 13.58
N LEU A 36 -3.45 0.66 12.52
CA LEU A 36 -3.85 1.46 11.37
C LEU A 36 -4.33 0.53 10.26
N GLU A 37 -5.53 0.78 9.77
CA GLU A 37 -6.06 0.13 8.59
C GLU A 37 -6.22 1.17 7.48
N VAL A 38 -5.68 0.87 6.30
CA VAL A 38 -5.78 1.72 5.12
C VAL A 38 -6.39 0.90 4.00
N VAL A 39 -7.55 1.35 3.52
CA VAL A 39 -8.24 0.75 2.37
C VAL A 39 -7.99 1.63 1.15
N CYS A 40 -7.54 1.03 0.05
CA CYS A 40 -7.40 1.70 -1.23
C CYS A 40 -8.05 0.83 -2.30
N ASP A 41 -9.02 1.40 -3.01
CA ASP A 41 -9.70 0.76 -4.12
C ASP A 41 -9.43 1.56 -5.39
N THR A 42 -8.93 0.88 -6.42
CA THR A 42 -8.69 1.50 -7.73
C THR A 42 -9.96 1.58 -8.57
N GLU A 43 -11.06 0.94 -8.13
CA GLU A 43 -12.37 0.85 -8.80
C GLU A 43 -12.31 0.29 -10.23
N THR A 44 -11.14 -0.18 -10.65
CA THR A 44 -10.77 -0.59 -12.00
C THR A 44 -9.74 -1.72 -11.93
N ALA A 45 -9.17 -2.13 -13.07
CA ALA A 45 -8.05 -3.06 -13.11
C ALA A 45 -6.67 -2.42 -12.77
N GLY A 46 -6.65 -1.31 -12.04
CA GLY A 46 -5.41 -0.65 -11.61
C GLY A 46 -4.54 -1.56 -10.73
N SER A 47 -3.23 -1.58 -10.95
CA SER A 47 -2.33 -2.53 -10.28
C SER A 47 -2.24 -2.33 -8.77
N ILE A 48 -2.64 -3.33 -8.00
CA ILE A 48 -2.44 -3.32 -6.54
C ILE A 48 -0.96 -3.37 -6.16
N CYS A 49 -0.10 -3.95 -7.00
CA CYS A 49 1.33 -4.04 -6.74
C CYS A 49 2.01 -2.66 -6.83
N LEU A 50 1.54 -1.77 -7.71
CA LEU A 50 2.04 -0.39 -7.75
C LEU A 50 1.59 0.40 -6.51
N LEU A 51 0.34 0.23 -6.07
CA LEU A 51 -0.12 0.80 -4.79
C LEU A 51 0.74 0.30 -3.64
N LEU A 52 0.99 -1.01 -3.59
CA LEU A 52 1.80 -1.66 -2.57
C LEU A 52 3.24 -1.12 -2.55
N GLN A 53 3.87 -0.93 -3.71
CA GLN A 53 5.21 -0.34 -3.81
C GLN A 53 5.30 1.07 -3.23
N THR A 54 4.26 1.89 -3.42
CA THR A 54 4.22 3.25 -2.87
C THR A 54 3.93 3.27 -1.36
N ALA A 55 3.05 2.38 -0.89
CA ALA A 55 2.59 2.35 0.49
C ALA A 55 3.54 1.60 1.44
N LEU A 56 4.19 0.53 0.96
CA LEU A 56 5.01 -0.37 1.78
C LEU A 56 6.15 0.35 2.52
N PRO A 57 6.98 1.20 1.89
CA PRO A 57 8.04 1.92 2.61
C PRO A 57 7.45 2.79 3.73
N CYS A 58 6.34 3.48 3.45
CA CYS A 58 5.66 4.32 4.45
C CYS A 58 5.15 3.49 5.64
N ALA A 59 4.63 2.28 5.39
CA ALA A 59 4.18 1.36 6.43
C ALA A 59 5.36 0.83 7.26
N MET A 60 6.49 0.50 6.63
CA MET A 60 7.68 -0.02 7.30
C MET A 60 8.35 0.99 8.23
N PHE A 61 8.42 2.27 7.84
CA PHE A 61 9.03 3.31 8.68
C PHE A 61 8.12 3.80 9.82
N ARG A 62 6.90 3.27 9.91
CA ARG A 62 5.97 3.64 10.97
C ARG A 62 6.35 2.94 12.27
N ARG A 63 6.88 3.71 13.23
CA ARG A 63 7.25 3.22 14.58
C ARG A 63 6.09 2.71 15.43
N SER A 64 4.86 3.05 15.07
CA SER A 64 3.68 2.78 15.89
C SER A 64 2.83 1.72 15.21
N SER A 65 2.87 0.54 15.82
CA SER A 65 1.92 -0.57 15.68
C SER A 65 1.69 -1.17 14.29
N PRO A 66 1.11 -2.39 14.22
CA PRO A 66 0.83 -3.05 12.94
C PRO A 66 -0.03 -2.18 12.01
N THR A 67 0.34 -2.16 10.74
CA THR A 67 -0.42 -1.48 9.68
C THR A 67 -1.01 -2.53 8.75
N THR A 68 -2.32 -2.49 8.55
CA THR A 68 -3.03 -3.34 7.59
C THR A 68 -3.34 -2.51 6.35
N LEU A 69 -2.84 -2.97 5.20
CA LEU A 69 -3.13 -2.38 3.89
C LEU A 69 -4.11 -3.29 3.15
N ILE A 70 -5.30 -2.78 2.84
CA ILE A 70 -6.32 -3.48 2.05
C ILE A 70 -6.35 -2.82 0.68
N LEU A 71 -5.77 -3.48 -0.31
CA LEU A 71 -5.61 -2.95 -1.67
C LEU A 71 -6.51 -3.72 -2.62
N LYS A 72 -7.39 -3.01 -3.35
CA LYS A 72 -8.35 -3.61 -4.28
C LYS A 72 -8.13 -3.11 -5.70
N GLY A 73 -8.18 -4.03 -6.67
CA GLY A 73 -7.91 -3.69 -8.07
C GLY A 73 -7.46 -4.88 -8.93
N GLY A 74 -6.52 -4.64 -9.82
CA GLY A 74 -5.87 -5.67 -10.63
C GLY A 74 -4.69 -6.32 -9.89
N THR A 75 -4.74 -7.63 -9.69
CA THR A 75 -3.60 -8.44 -9.17
C THR A 75 -2.60 -8.78 -10.27
N ASN A 76 -3.06 -8.82 -11.52
CA ASN A 76 -2.27 -9.13 -12.70
C ASN A 76 -2.58 -8.08 -13.78
N ALA A 77 -1.93 -6.94 -13.70
CA ALA A 77 -2.08 -5.83 -14.64
C ALA A 77 -0.90 -5.77 -15.62
N SER A 78 -1.17 -5.36 -16.86
CA SER A 78 -0.12 -5.11 -17.87
C SER A 78 0.79 -3.97 -17.43
N LEU A 79 2.08 -4.04 -17.80
CA LEU A 79 3.10 -3.04 -17.46
C LEU A 79 3.29 -2.80 -15.96
N ALA A 80 2.84 -3.74 -15.13
CA ALA A 80 3.05 -3.72 -13.69
C ALA A 80 3.51 -5.11 -13.21
N PRO A 81 4.18 -5.20 -12.05
CA PRO A 81 4.47 -6.48 -11.43
C PRO A 81 3.17 -7.25 -11.15
N GLN A 82 3.22 -8.55 -11.39
CA GLN A 82 2.16 -9.46 -10.97
C GLN A 82 2.25 -9.72 -9.47
N TYR A 83 1.12 -9.99 -8.83
CA TYR A 83 1.08 -10.32 -7.40
C TYR A 83 2.00 -11.50 -7.04
N ASP A 84 2.01 -12.55 -7.87
CA ASP A 84 2.84 -13.74 -7.61
C ASP A 84 4.33 -13.42 -7.59
N TYR A 85 4.78 -12.54 -8.50
CA TYR A 85 6.15 -12.06 -8.48
C TYR A 85 6.45 -11.27 -7.20
N TRP A 86 5.51 -10.43 -6.78
CA TRP A 86 5.69 -9.65 -5.55
C TRP A 86 5.79 -10.56 -4.32
N GLU A 87 4.92 -11.56 -4.19
CA GLU A 87 4.88 -12.48 -3.05
C GLU A 87 6.04 -13.46 -3.05
N GLN A 88 6.37 -14.07 -4.19
CA GLN A 88 7.34 -15.16 -4.25
C GLN A 88 8.79 -14.68 -4.47
N VAL A 89 8.99 -13.49 -5.03
CA VAL A 89 10.34 -12.98 -5.37
C VAL A 89 10.65 -11.72 -4.59
N PHE A 90 9.83 -10.68 -4.72
CA PHE A 90 10.14 -9.38 -4.12
C PHE A 90 10.13 -9.43 -2.60
N LEU A 91 9.07 -10.00 -1.99
CA LEU A 91 8.90 -10.05 -0.55
C LEU A 91 10.05 -10.82 0.15
N PRO A 92 10.40 -12.06 -0.24
CA PRO A 92 11.54 -12.77 0.34
C PRO A 92 12.86 -12.03 0.15
N THR A 93 13.02 -11.35 -1.00
CA THR A 93 14.22 -10.55 -1.28
C THR A 93 14.34 -9.39 -0.30
N ILE A 94 13.29 -8.60 -0.08
CA ILE A 94 13.35 -7.46 0.84
C ILE A 94 13.47 -7.92 2.30
N GLN A 95 12.81 -9.02 2.69
CA GLN A 95 12.93 -9.57 4.05
C GLN A 95 14.38 -9.95 4.34
N LYS A 96 15.04 -10.63 3.38
CA LYS A 96 16.45 -10.99 3.50
C LYS A 96 17.37 -9.78 3.51
N GLN A 97 17.21 -8.84 2.59
CA GLN A 97 18.11 -7.69 2.44
C GLN A 97 17.99 -6.70 3.61
N LEU A 98 16.77 -6.52 4.14
CA LEU A 98 16.50 -5.61 5.26
C LEU A 98 16.52 -6.30 6.63
N ARG A 99 16.77 -7.62 6.66
CA ARG A 99 16.78 -8.45 7.88
C ARG A 99 15.49 -8.31 8.68
N LEU A 100 14.36 -8.40 7.98
CA LEU A 100 13.04 -8.40 8.59
C LEU A 100 12.74 -9.78 9.14
N GLU A 101 12.03 -9.84 10.28
CA GLU A 101 11.46 -11.08 10.79
C GLU A 101 10.43 -11.65 9.79
N ALA A 102 10.23 -12.97 9.83
CA ALA A 102 9.37 -13.67 8.88
C ALA A 102 7.90 -13.19 8.92
N ASP A 103 7.44 -12.75 10.09
CA ASP A 103 6.10 -12.22 10.35
C ASP A 103 5.99 -10.69 10.23
N ALA A 104 7.09 -10.00 9.89
CA ALA A 104 7.11 -8.54 9.76
C ALA A 104 6.17 -8.03 8.64
N ILE A 105 5.97 -8.84 7.60
CA ILE A 105 5.05 -8.57 6.49
C ILE A 105 4.32 -9.88 6.18
N VAL A 106 3.01 -9.89 6.42
CA VAL A 106 2.15 -11.06 6.14
C VAL A 106 1.28 -10.75 4.92
N PRO A 107 1.56 -11.36 3.76
CA PRO A 107 0.72 -11.21 2.58
C PRO A 107 -0.55 -12.05 2.69
N ASP A 108 -1.67 -11.53 2.20
CA ASP A 108 -2.97 -12.23 2.21
C ASP A 108 -3.79 -11.85 0.97
N CYS A 109 -3.76 -12.69 -0.06
CA CYS A 109 -4.54 -12.51 -1.28
C CYS A 109 -5.91 -13.17 -1.15
N LYS A 110 -6.97 -12.37 -1.08
CA LYS A 110 -8.35 -12.87 -1.00
C LYS A 110 -8.96 -13.23 -2.35
N CYS A 111 -8.64 -12.46 -3.38
CA CYS A 111 -9.20 -12.59 -4.72
C CYS A 111 -8.16 -12.19 -5.76
N ARG A 112 -8.31 -12.70 -6.98
CA ARG A 112 -7.52 -12.27 -8.13
C ARG A 112 -8.35 -11.34 -9.01
N GLY A 113 -7.74 -10.24 -9.42
CA GLY A 113 -8.36 -9.21 -10.25
C GLY A 113 -7.63 -9.08 -11.57
N TYR A 114 -8.39 -9.13 -12.67
CA TYR A 114 -7.85 -9.10 -14.02
C TYR A 114 -8.51 -8.00 -14.85
N TYR A 115 -7.76 -7.48 -15.82
CA TYR A 115 -8.31 -6.58 -16.84
C TYR A 115 -9.48 -7.25 -17.60
N PRO A 116 -10.55 -6.53 -17.99
CA PRO A 116 -10.76 -5.08 -17.83
C PRO A 116 -11.39 -4.65 -16.51
N ARG A 117 -11.97 -5.57 -15.75
CA ARG A 117 -12.83 -5.23 -14.61
C ARG A 117 -12.08 -5.01 -13.29
N GLY A 118 -10.92 -5.65 -13.10
CA GLY A 118 -10.26 -5.68 -11.80
C GLY A 118 -11.01 -6.59 -10.83
N GLY A 119 -11.30 -6.09 -9.63
CA GLY A 119 -12.10 -6.79 -8.61
C GLY A 119 -11.34 -7.79 -7.74
N GLY A 120 -10.00 -7.75 -7.78
CA GLY A 120 -9.12 -8.45 -6.86
C GLY A 120 -8.94 -7.71 -5.55
#